data_AF-A0A4Y9J321-F1
#
_entry.id   AF-A0A4Y9J321-F1
#
_cell.length_a   1.000
_cell.length_b   1.000
_cell.length_c   1.000
_cell.angle_alpha   90.00
_cell.angle_beta   90.00
_cell.angle_gamma   90.00
#
_symmetry.space_group_name_H-M   'P 1'
#
loop_
_entity.id
_entity.type
_entity.pdbx_description
1 polymer ?
#
loop_
_entity_poly.entity_id
_entity_poly.type
_entity_poly.pdbx_seq_one_letter_code
_entity_poly.pdbx_strand_id
1 'polypeptide(L)'
;MESKYLHIPGFERYRIHRETREVQSIALGGRWKPIKAHRNGLVRIISNDRTQEYAGRPIRILYAALRGINPAKISRDLVVIEHNGELQLLDRRALAERIQATRKAGRSKTVATAEYKAAIDFCACVLRAYQTDDYTEVVTRIWQEKPQIDKFMRTRNISHTEEGINEIWMEAFDITLSHIRNNGAFIANLPAYLRRIVSTIHAKRIKVNKILRSYDNPETKLARII
;
A
#
# COMPACT_ATOMS: atom_id res chain seq x y z
N MET A 1 25.53 6.79 26.55
CA MET A 1 25.21 6.62 25.12
C MET A 1 24.35 5.37 24.98
N GLU A 2 23.03 5.51 24.79
CA GLU A 2 22.17 4.34 24.54
C GLU A 2 22.61 3.67 23.23
N SER A 3 22.87 2.36 23.26
CA SER A 3 23.15 1.59 22.05
C SER A 3 22.00 1.75 21.06
N LYS A 4 22.29 2.21 19.83
CA LYS A 4 21.31 2.36 18.74
C LYS A 4 20.63 1.03 18.39
N TYR A 5 21.25 -0.09 18.74
CA TYR A 5 20.72 -1.44 18.56
C TYR A 5 20.26 -2.03 19.89
N LEU A 6 19.08 -2.64 19.85
CA LEU A 6 18.47 -3.37 20.95
C LEU A 6 18.58 -4.88 20.70
N HIS A 7 18.91 -5.62 21.74
CA HIS A 7 18.83 -7.09 21.70
C HIS A 7 17.38 -7.55 21.61
N ILE A 8 17.15 -8.66 20.92
CA ILE A 8 15.82 -9.26 20.79
C ILE A 8 15.72 -10.41 21.81
N PRO A 9 14.86 -10.29 22.85
CA PRO A 9 14.76 -11.33 23.89
C PRO A 9 14.34 -12.68 23.31
N GLY A 10 15.05 -13.76 23.69
CA GLY A 10 14.86 -15.11 23.15
C GLY A 10 15.52 -15.38 21.80
N PHE A 11 16.23 -14.39 21.23
CA PHE A 11 16.89 -14.46 19.93
C PHE A 11 18.26 -13.74 19.99
N GLU A 12 19.21 -14.23 20.78
CA GLU A 12 20.46 -13.49 21.09
C GLU A 12 21.34 -13.21 19.87
N ARG A 13 21.24 -14.05 18.82
CA ARG A 13 21.93 -13.84 17.54
C ARG A 13 21.38 -12.69 16.70
N TYR A 14 20.35 -11.99 17.18
CA TYR A 14 19.66 -10.94 16.46
C TYR A 14 19.57 -9.65 17.28
N ARG A 15 19.64 -8.51 16.59
CA ARG A 15 19.44 -7.18 17.16
C ARG A 15 18.66 -6.30 16.20
N ILE A 16 17.97 -5.29 16.72
CA ILE A 16 17.17 -4.36 15.93
C ILE A 16 17.57 -2.91 16.18
N HIS A 17 17.69 -2.13 15.13
CA HIS A 17 17.98 -0.70 15.23
C HIS A 17 16.72 0.07 15.67
N ARG A 18 16.86 0.98 16.65
CA ARG A 18 15.74 1.72 17.24
C ARG A 18 14.97 2.58 16.22
N GLU A 19 15.69 3.33 15.39
CA GLU A 19 15.10 4.27 14.43
C GLU A 19 14.77 3.62 13.08
N THR A 20 15.75 3.01 12.42
CA THR A 20 15.58 2.42 11.08
C THR A 20 14.81 1.10 11.07
N ARG A 21 14.62 0.46 12.22
CA ARG A 21 13.98 -0.88 12.38
C ARG A 21 14.71 -1.98 11.63
N GLU A 22 15.95 -1.73 11.20
CA GLU A 22 16.78 -2.73 10.57
C GLU A 22 17.09 -3.84 11.57
N VAL A 23 16.81 -5.09 11.18
CA VAL A 23 17.21 -6.26 11.95
C VAL A 23 18.53 -6.78 11.41
N GLN A 24 19.44 -7.11 12.32
CA GLN A 24 20.73 -7.69 12.00
C GLN A 24 20.88 -9.06 12.65
N SER A 25 21.69 -9.92 12.05
CA SER A 25 22.06 -11.23 12.57
C SER A 25 23.57 -11.39 12.65
N ILE A 26 24.06 -12.12 13.65
CA ILE A 26 25.45 -12.54 13.79
C ILE A 26 25.65 -14.03 13.45
N ALA A 27 24.59 -14.72 13.03
CA ALA A 27 24.58 -16.18 12.84
C ALA A 27 25.55 -16.68 11.74
N LEU A 28 25.92 -15.82 10.78
CA LEU A 28 26.78 -16.16 9.64
C LEU A 28 28.06 -15.32 9.66
N GLY A 29 29.03 -15.74 10.47
CA GLY A 29 30.42 -15.25 10.39
C GLY A 29 30.83 -14.17 11.39
N GLY A 30 30.26 -14.15 12.61
CA GLY A 30 30.78 -13.37 13.75
C GLY A 30 30.65 -11.85 13.64
N ARG A 31 30.13 -11.32 12.52
CA ARG A 31 29.83 -9.90 12.32
C ARG A 31 28.32 -9.71 12.16
N TRP A 32 27.82 -8.61 12.72
CA TRP A 32 26.43 -8.21 12.55
C TRP A 32 26.16 -7.80 11.09
N LYS A 33 25.24 -8.51 10.44
CA LYS A 33 24.83 -8.23 9.05
C LYS A 33 23.32 -7.98 8.98
N PRO A 34 22.86 -6.99 8.20
CA PRO A 34 21.43 -6.78 7.95
C PRO A 34 20.77 -8.01 7.35
N ILE A 35 19.58 -8.37 7.84
CA ILE A 35 18.77 -9.44 7.24
C ILE A 35 17.66 -8.83 6.38
N LYS A 36 17.53 -9.35 5.15
CA LYS A 36 16.48 -8.92 4.23
C LYS A 36 15.13 -9.46 4.71
N ALA A 37 14.13 -8.59 4.74
CA ALA A 37 12.76 -9.02 4.89
C ALA A 37 12.33 -9.90 3.71
N HIS A 38 11.47 -10.89 3.97
CA HIS A 38 10.81 -11.66 2.93
C HIS A 38 9.89 -10.74 2.08
N ARG A 39 9.41 -11.25 0.93
CA ARG A 39 8.53 -10.50 0.00
C ARG A 39 7.29 -9.88 0.66
N ASN A 40 6.85 -10.42 1.80
CA ASN A 40 5.70 -9.94 2.59
C ASN A 40 6.09 -8.93 3.69
N GLY A 41 7.35 -8.48 3.74
CA GLY A 41 7.85 -7.53 4.74
C GLY A 41 8.11 -8.14 6.12
N LEU A 42 8.06 -9.47 6.26
CA LEU A 42 8.36 -10.17 7.52
C LEU A 42 9.84 -10.49 7.63
N VAL A 43 10.34 -10.42 8.86
CA VAL A 43 11.69 -10.83 9.23
C VAL A 43 11.59 -12.13 10.02
N ARG A 44 12.40 -13.12 9.63
CA ARG A 44 12.51 -14.43 10.27
C ARG A 44 13.72 -14.46 11.20
N ILE A 45 13.49 -14.83 12.46
CA ILE A 45 14.52 -14.98 13.50
C ILE A 45 14.35 -16.34 14.17
N ILE A 46 15.48 -16.95 14.57
CA ILE A 46 15.53 -18.33 15.06
C ILE A 46 16.31 -18.34 16.38
N SER A 47 15.84 -19.04 17.40
CA SER A 47 16.54 -19.16 18.68
C SER A 47 17.88 -19.89 18.52
N ASN A 48 18.80 -19.72 19.46
CA ASN A 48 20.12 -20.37 19.39
C ASN A 48 20.02 -21.89 19.33
N ASP A 49 19.09 -22.45 20.09
CA ASP A 49 18.83 -23.90 20.17
C ASP A 49 18.01 -24.40 18.98
N ARG A 50 17.63 -23.52 18.05
CA ARG A 50 16.79 -23.81 16.86
C ARG A 50 15.41 -24.41 17.16
N THR A 51 14.97 -24.34 18.42
CA THR A 51 13.67 -24.85 18.88
C THR A 51 12.52 -23.88 18.63
N GLN A 52 12.83 -22.59 18.52
CA GLN A 52 11.83 -21.54 18.32
C GLN A 52 12.17 -20.72 17.09
N GLU A 53 11.16 -20.58 16.24
CA GLU A 53 11.21 -19.72 15.07
C GLU A 53 10.11 -18.69 15.16
N TYR A 54 10.46 -17.44 14.84
CA TYR A 54 9.50 -16.35 14.79
C TYR A 54 9.64 -15.58 13.47
N ALA A 55 8.51 -15.38 12.80
CA ALA A 55 8.39 -14.51 11.63
C ALA A 55 7.43 -13.36 11.95
N GLY A 56 7.92 -12.12 11.90
CA GLY A 56 7.13 -10.95 12.26
C GLY A 56 7.60 -9.67 11.58
N ARG A 57 6.74 -8.64 11.61
CA ARG A 57 7.10 -7.32 11.12
C ARG A 57 8.15 -6.68 12.03
N PRO A 58 9.11 -5.89 11.50
CA PRO A 58 10.13 -5.21 12.31
C PRO A 58 9.55 -4.37 13.45
N ILE A 59 8.40 -3.71 13.24
CA ILE A 59 7.75 -2.89 14.27
C ILE A 59 7.35 -3.69 15.52
N ARG A 60 6.92 -4.95 15.34
CA ARG A 60 6.54 -5.84 16.43
C ARG A 60 7.76 -6.37 17.16
N ILE A 61 8.83 -6.65 16.43
CA ILE A 61 10.13 -7.03 16.99
C ILE A 61 10.70 -5.87 17.81
N LEU A 62 10.60 -4.64 17.30
CA LEU A 62 11.08 -3.43 17.99
C LEU A 62 10.31 -3.19 19.30
N TYR A 63 8.98 -3.30 19.25
CA TYR A 63 8.15 -3.19 20.46
C TYR A 63 8.56 -4.22 21.52
N ALA A 64 8.77 -5.48 21.11
CA ALA A 64 9.19 -6.54 22.00
C ALA A 64 10.57 -6.26 22.62
N ALA A 65 11.53 -5.81 21.80
CA ALA A 65 12.88 -5.46 22.23
C ALA A 65 12.89 -4.27 23.22
N LEU A 66 12.09 -3.22 22.96
CA LEU A 66 11.95 -2.06 23.86
C LEU A 66 11.35 -2.43 25.23
N ARG A 67 10.54 -3.49 25.30
CA ARG A 67 9.86 -3.94 26.53
C ARG A 67 10.54 -5.15 27.18
N GLY A 68 11.64 -5.65 26.63
CA GLY A 68 12.31 -6.86 27.15
C GLY A 68 11.47 -8.14 27.03
N ILE A 69 10.50 -8.18 26.11
CA ILE A 69 9.60 -9.32 25.90
C ILE A 69 10.09 -10.15 24.71
N ASN A 70 9.99 -11.48 24.81
CA ASN A 70 10.20 -12.35 23.66
C ASN A 70 9.07 -12.13 22.62
N PRO A 71 9.36 -11.74 21.37
CA PRO A 71 8.34 -11.44 20.38
C PRO A 71 7.43 -12.63 20.03
N ALA A 72 7.90 -13.87 20.21
CA ALA A 72 7.11 -15.09 20.03
C ALA A 72 6.03 -15.27 21.11
N LYS A 73 6.18 -14.63 22.28
CA LYS A 73 5.19 -14.66 23.37
C LYS A 73 4.07 -13.64 23.22
N ILE A 74 4.21 -12.67 22.32
CA ILE A 74 3.12 -11.72 22.04
C ILE A 74 2.02 -12.49 21.29
N SER A 75 0.77 -12.42 21.76
CA SER A 75 -0.37 -13.08 21.10
C SER A 75 -0.53 -12.62 19.65
N ARG A 76 -0.94 -13.53 18.76
CA ARG A 76 -1.20 -13.23 17.34
C ARG A 76 -2.43 -12.33 17.13
N ASP A 77 -3.27 -12.19 18.15
CA ASP A 77 -4.46 -11.32 18.10
C ASP A 77 -4.16 -9.88 18.47
N LEU A 78 -2.95 -9.61 18.95
CA LEU A 78 -2.48 -8.27 19.26
C LEU A 78 -1.70 -7.70 18.07
N VAL A 79 -1.88 -6.42 17.79
CA VAL A 79 -1.23 -5.69 16.71
C VAL A 79 -0.42 -4.55 17.33
N VAL A 80 0.83 -4.42 16.88
CA VAL A 80 1.68 -3.29 17.26
C VAL A 80 1.52 -2.21 16.21
N ILE A 81 1.12 -1.01 16.64
CA ILE A 81 1.04 0.18 15.80
C ILE A 81 1.95 1.28 16.35
N GLU A 82 2.33 2.21 15.49
CA GLU A 82 3.00 3.44 15.87
C GLU A 82 1.98 4.58 15.86
N HIS A 83 1.90 5.32 16.96
CA HIS A 83 1.03 6.48 17.08
C HIS A 83 1.70 7.56 17.90
N ASN A 84 1.76 8.79 17.37
CA ASN A 84 2.45 9.92 18.01
C ASN A 84 3.91 9.61 18.42
N GLY A 85 4.60 8.80 17.63
CA GLY A 85 5.98 8.38 17.92
C GLY A 85 6.11 7.25 18.95
N GLU A 86 5.01 6.77 19.52
CA GLU A 86 5.00 5.66 20.49
C GLU A 86 4.48 4.36 19.88
N LEU A 87 5.11 3.24 20.24
CA LEU A 87 4.65 1.91 19.86
C LEU A 87 3.62 1.41 20.87
N GLN A 88 2.39 1.18 20.39
CA GLN A 88 1.26 0.73 21.18
C GLN A 88 0.82 -0.67 20.73
N LEU A 89 0.47 -1.51 21.71
CA LEU A 89 -0.13 -2.82 21.48
C LEU A 89 -1.65 -2.66 21.56
N LEU A 90 -2.36 -3.01 20.49
CA LEU A 90 -3.82 -2.99 20.43
C LEU A 90 -4.35 -4.39 20.16
N ASP A 91 -5.53 -4.70 20.68
CA ASP A 91 -6.29 -5.84 20.17
C ASP A 91 -6.95 -5.49 18.82
N ARG A 92 -7.51 -6.51 18.15
CA ARG A 92 -8.19 -6.30 16.86
C ARG A 92 -9.43 -5.40 16.98
N ARG A 93 -10.14 -5.44 18.11
CA ARG A 93 -11.36 -4.66 18.32
C ARG A 93 -11.05 -3.17 18.48
N ALA A 94 -10.13 -2.82 19.37
CA ALA A 94 -9.63 -1.46 19.58
C ALA A 94 -8.98 -0.90 18.31
N LEU A 95 -8.27 -1.73 17.54
CA LEU A 95 -7.77 -1.32 16.24
C LEU A 95 -8.91 -0.97 15.27
N ALA A 96 -9.96 -1.79 15.21
CA ALA A 96 -11.12 -1.53 14.37
C ALA A 96 -11.89 -0.27 14.81
N GLU A 97 -12.13 -0.10 16.11
CA GLU A 97 -12.74 1.08 16.69
C GLU A 97 -11.93 2.34 16.40
N ARG A 98 -10.60 2.26 16.46
CA ARG A 98 -9.69 3.35 16.11
C ARG A 98 -9.75 3.71 14.63
N ILE A 99 -9.68 2.73 13.74
CA ILE A 99 -9.84 2.94 12.29
C ILE A 99 -11.21 3.59 12.01
N GLN A 100 -12.26 3.13 12.71
CA GLN A 100 -13.59 3.69 12.57
C GLN A 100 -13.67 5.12 13.12
N ALA A 101 -13.01 5.44 14.24
CA ALA A 101 -12.93 6.79 14.78
C ALA A 101 -12.21 7.74 13.82
N THR A 102 -11.09 7.32 13.20
CA THR A 102 -10.40 8.11 12.17
C THR A 102 -11.27 8.31 10.92
N ARG A 103 -12.12 7.35 10.57
CA ARG A 103 -13.09 7.48 9.46
C ARG A 103 -14.29 8.37 9.83
N LYS A 104 -14.71 8.36 11.11
CA LYS A 104 -15.82 9.15 11.65
C LYS A 104 -15.43 10.60 11.94
N ALA A 105 -14.13 10.89 12.10
CA ALA A 105 -13.61 12.24 11.98
C ALA A 105 -13.89 12.70 10.54
N GLY A 106 -15.09 13.27 10.33
CA GLY A 106 -15.54 13.70 9.02
C GLY A 106 -14.52 14.67 8.39
N ARG A 107 -14.49 14.71 7.06
CA ARG A 107 -13.70 15.74 6.37
C ARG A 107 -14.13 17.11 6.90
N SER A 108 -13.17 17.97 7.21
CA SER A 108 -13.51 19.33 7.66
C SER A 108 -14.38 19.99 6.59
N LYS A 109 -15.34 20.83 7.02
CA LYS A 109 -16.22 21.59 6.12
C LYS A 109 -15.41 22.34 5.06
N THR A 110 -14.23 22.84 5.43
CA THR A 110 -13.29 23.53 4.54
C THR A 110 -12.78 22.64 3.41
N VAL A 111 -12.36 21.40 3.70
CA VAL A 111 -11.89 20.44 2.69
C VAL A 111 -13.03 20.01 1.78
N ALA A 112 -14.21 19.72 2.34
CA ALA A 112 -15.38 19.35 1.55
C ALA A 112 -15.79 20.48 0.58
N THR A 113 -15.81 21.73 1.06
CA THR A 113 -16.15 22.89 0.23
C THR A 113 -15.15 23.08 -0.91
N ALA A 114 -13.85 22.90 -0.65
CA ALA A 114 -12.82 22.96 -1.67
C ALA A 114 -12.97 21.85 -2.73
N GLU A 115 -13.28 20.61 -2.31
CA GLU A 115 -13.54 19.50 -3.24
C GLU A 115 -14.77 19.77 -4.13
N TYR A 116 -15.85 20.32 -3.56
CA TYR A 116 -17.03 20.70 -4.34
C TYR A 116 -16.72 21.81 -5.35
N LYS A 117 -15.96 22.84 -4.94
CA LYS A 117 -15.56 23.91 -5.85
C LYS A 117 -14.72 23.38 -7.01
N ALA A 118 -13.73 22.54 -6.71
CA ALA A 118 -12.90 21.91 -7.75
C ALA A 118 -13.73 21.04 -8.72
N ALA A 119 -14.73 20.33 -8.21
CA ALA A 119 -15.65 19.55 -9.04
C ALA A 119 -16.48 20.43 -9.98
N ILE A 120 -17.02 21.55 -9.48
CA ILE A 120 -17.78 22.51 -10.29
C ILE A 120 -16.88 23.11 -11.37
N ASP A 121 -15.68 23.55 -10.99
CA ASP A 121 -14.71 24.16 -11.91
C ASP A 121 -14.30 23.17 -13.03
N PHE A 122 -14.14 21.88 -12.70
CA PHE A 122 -13.86 20.85 -13.68
C PHE A 122 -15.05 20.59 -14.61
N CYS A 123 -16.26 20.47 -14.08
CA CYS A 123 -17.48 20.34 -14.89
C CYS A 123 -17.65 21.52 -15.85
N ALA A 124 -17.39 22.76 -15.40
CA ALA A 124 -17.43 23.94 -16.25
C ALA A 124 -16.35 23.90 -17.36
N CYS A 125 -15.16 23.38 -17.06
CA CYS A 125 -14.11 23.15 -18.06
C CYS A 125 -14.56 22.14 -19.13
N VAL A 126 -15.17 21.03 -18.73
CA VAL A 126 -15.66 20.01 -19.67
C VAL A 126 -16.83 20.54 -20.51
N LEU A 127 -17.76 21.28 -19.91
CA LEU A 127 -18.86 21.91 -20.64
C LEU A 127 -18.38 22.89 -21.71
N ARG A 128 -17.37 23.71 -21.38
CA ARG A 128 -16.73 24.60 -22.38
C ARG A 128 -16.10 23.80 -23.52
N ALA A 129 -15.38 22.73 -23.19
CA ALA A 129 -14.76 21.86 -24.21
C ALA A 129 -15.81 21.24 -25.15
N TYR A 130 -16.98 20.84 -24.66
CA TYR A 130 -18.07 20.35 -25.51
C TYR A 130 -18.65 21.42 -26.43
N GLN A 131 -18.60 22.69 -26.03
CA GLN A 131 -19.11 23.80 -26.84
C GLN A 131 -18.09 24.26 -27.90
N THR A 132 -16.80 24.21 -27.59
CA THR A 132 -15.73 24.72 -28.45
C THR A 132 -14.99 23.63 -29.23
N ASP A 133 -15.25 22.36 -28.93
CA ASP A 133 -14.51 21.17 -29.39
C ASP A 133 -13.00 21.21 -29.06
N ASP A 134 -12.59 22.09 -28.15
CA ASP A 134 -11.21 22.20 -27.66
C ASP A 134 -11.06 21.55 -26.29
N TYR A 135 -10.40 20.39 -26.27
CA TYR A 135 -10.16 19.61 -25.06
C TYR A 135 -8.80 19.89 -24.40
N THR A 136 -8.04 20.88 -24.87
CA THR A 136 -6.68 21.15 -24.37
C THR A 136 -6.65 21.41 -22.85
N GLU A 137 -7.60 22.19 -22.35
CA GLU A 137 -7.72 22.46 -20.90
C GLU A 137 -8.10 21.19 -20.12
N VAL A 138 -9.00 20.37 -20.67
CA VAL A 138 -9.44 19.09 -20.05
C VAL A 138 -8.26 18.12 -19.96
N VAL A 139 -7.53 17.94 -21.05
CA VAL A 139 -6.31 17.11 -21.11
C VAL A 139 -5.30 17.55 -20.06
N THR A 140 -5.05 18.86 -19.97
CA THR A 140 -4.11 19.42 -19.01
C THR A 140 -4.53 19.11 -17.57
N ARG A 141 -5.81 19.28 -17.23
CA ARG A 141 -6.32 18.97 -15.88
C ARG A 141 -6.25 17.49 -15.54
N ILE A 142 -6.52 16.58 -16.49
CA ILE A 142 -6.33 15.15 -16.27
C ILE A 142 -4.85 14.85 -16.03
N TRP A 143 -3.95 15.44 -16.82
CA TRP A 143 -2.51 15.21 -16.69
C TRP A 143 -1.94 15.67 -15.35
N GLN A 144 -2.44 16.77 -14.79
CA GLN A 144 -2.05 17.30 -13.49
C GLN A 144 -2.33 16.34 -12.32
N GLU A 145 -3.24 15.38 -12.48
CA GLU A 145 -3.56 14.38 -11.45
C GLU A 145 -2.55 13.23 -11.37
N LYS A 146 -1.66 13.08 -12.37
CA LYS A 146 -0.66 11.99 -12.43
C LYS A 146 0.11 11.78 -11.13
N PRO A 147 0.69 12.81 -10.47
CA PRO A 147 1.47 12.60 -9.26
C PRO A 147 0.66 12.02 -8.10
N GLN A 148 -0.62 12.42 -7.97
CA GLN A 148 -1.50 11.91 -6.92
C GLN A 148 -1.88 10.45 -7.19
N ILE A 149 -2.14 10.10 -8.45
CA ILE A 149 -2.48 8.74 -8.87
C ILE A 149 -1.28 7.80 -8.77
N ASP A 150 -0.08 8.25 -9.12
CA ASP A 150 1.18 7.51 -8.95
C ASP A 150 1.40 7.16 -7.47
N LYS A 151 1.22 8.13 -6.56
CA LYS A 151 1.29 7.90 -5.11
C LYS A 151 0.24 6.87 -4.66
N PHE A 152 -0.98 6.95 -5.18
CA PHE A 152 -2.04 5.99 -4.89
C PHE A 152 -1.68 4.56 -5.35
N MET A 153 -1.16 4.41 -6.57
CA MET A 153 -0.76 3.11 -7.13
C MET A 153 0.34 2.45 -6.30
N ARG A 154 1.36 3.22 -5.91
CA ARG A 154 2.46 2.73 -5.04
C ARG A 154 1.95 2.33 -3.66
N THR A 155 1.08 3.14 -3.06
CA THR A 155 0.53 2.86 -1.72
C THR A 155 -0.34 1.60 -1.70
N ARG A 156 -1.05 1.31 -2.79
CA ARG A 156 -1.89 0.11 -2.93
C ARG A 156 -1.17 -1.11 -3.50
N ASN A 157 0.14 -1.04 -3.73
CA ASN A 157 0.92 -2.10 -4.35
C ASN A 157 0.33 -2.60 -5.69
N ILE A 158 -0.20 -1.67 -6.50
CA ILE A 158 -0.77 -1.98 -7.82
C ILE A 158 0.33 -2.38 -8.80
N SER A 159 1.44 -1.64 -8.79
CA SER A 159 2.69 -1.98 -9.46
C SER A 159 3.85 -1.42 -8.65
N HIS A 160 5.00 -2.11 -8.70
CA HIS A 160 6.25 -1.67 -8.09
C HIS A 160 7.25 -1.13 -9.13
N THR A 161 7.06 -1.47 -10.41
CA THR A 161 7.89 -0.98 -11.51
C THR A 161 7.36 0.35 -12.02
N GLU A 162 8.28 1.25 -12.39
CA GLU A 162 7.92 2.56 -12.94
C GLU A 162 7.21 2.45 -14.29
N GLU A 163 7.69 1.53 -15.14
CA GLU A 163 7.06 1.18 -16.41
C GLU A 163 5.61 0.75 -16.24
N GLY A 164 5.34 -0.17 -15.31
CA GLY A 164 3.96 -0.65 -15.06
C GLY A 164 3.04 0.42 -14.48
N ILE A 165 3.59 1.39 -13.73
CA ILE A 165 2.82 2.55 -13.26
C ILE A 165 2.47 3.46 -14.44
N ASN A 166 3.45 3.76 -15.31
CA ASN A 166 3.25 4.60 -16.48
C ASN A 166 2.27 3.98 -17.48
N GLU A 167 2.33 2.67 -17.73
CA GLU A 167 1.35 1.99 -18.59
C GLU A 167 -0.08 2.11 -18.06
N ILE A 168 -0.29 1.81 -16.77
CA ILE A 168 -1.62 1.87 -16.15
C ILE A 168 -2.12 3.33 -16.15
N TRP A 169 -1.22 4.28 -15.94
CA TRP A 169 -1.54 5.71 -16.04
C TRP A 169 -2.00 6.09 -17.44
N MET A 170 -1.24 5.74 -18.49
CA MET A 170 -1.59 6.06 -19.88
C MET A 170 -2.95 5.45 -20.26
N GLU A 171 -3.16 4.18 -19.92
CA GLU A 171 -4.44 3.50 -20.16
C GLU A 171 -5.59 4.18 -19.40
N ALA A 172 -5.38 4.59 -18.15
CA ALA A 172 -6.39 5.30 -17.37
C ALA A 172 -6.69 6.70 -17.92
N PHE A 173 -5.67 7.41 -18.40
CA PHE A 173 -5.78 8.70 -19.06
C PHE A 173 -6.63 8.60 -20.33
N ASP A 174 -6.29 7.66 -21.22
CA ASP A 174 -7.00 7.48 -22.50
C ASP A 174 -8.47 7.10 -22.30
N ILE A 175 -8.76 6.19 -21.38
CA ILE A 175 -10.14 5.80 -21.03
C ILE A 175 -10.91 7.02 -20.50
N THR A 176 -10.29 7.81 -19.62
CA THR A 176 -10.94 8.98 -19.03
C THR A 176 -11.26 10.03 -20.08
N LEU A 177 -10.30 10.37 -20.94
CA LEU A 177 -10.49 11.34 -22.02
C LEU A 177 -11.54 10.86 -23.02
N SER A 178 -11.51 9.58 -23.38
CA SER A 178 -12.49 8.97 -24.28
C SER A 178 -13.91 9.00 -23.71
N HIS A 179 -14.07 8.74 -22.41
CA HIS A 179 -15.37 8.83 -21.75
C HIS A 179 -15.90 10.27 -21.69
N ILE A 180 -15.02 11.26 -21.61
CA ILE A 180 -15.40 12.68 -21.73
C ILE A 180 -15.84 12.96 -23.17
N ARG A 181 -14.95 12.79 -24.17
CA ARG A 181 -15.29 13.09 -25.58
C ARG A 181 -16.56 12.42 -26.08
N ASN A 182 -16.79 11.17 -25.69
CA ASN A 182 -17.93 10.38 -26.20
C ASN A 182 -19.19 10.49 -25.33
N ASN A 183 -19.22 11.39 -24.33
CA ASN A 183 -20.31 11.47 -23.34
C ASN A 183 -20.60 10.12 -22.64
N GLY A 184 -19.57 9.27 -22.52
CA GLY A 184 -19.70 7.91 -21.98
C GLY A 184 -19.84 7.85 -20.47
N ALA A 185 -19.42 8.90 -19.74
CA ALA A 185 -19.60 8.99 -18.29
C ALA A 185 -19.65 10.43 -17.78
N PHE A 186 -20.51 10.68 -16.80
CA PHE A 186 -20.49 11.92 -16.03
C PHE A 186 -19.38 11.88 -14.96
N ILE A 187 -18.41 12.80 -15.07
CA ILE A 187 -17.22 12.85 -14.21
C ILE A 187 -17.18 14.17 -13.43
N ALA A 188 -17.76 14.16 -12.23
CA ALA A 188 -17.72 15.33 -11.34
C ALA A 188 -16.46 15.37 -10.46
N ASN A 189 -15.95 14.21 -10.03
CA ASN A 189 -14.75 14.11 -9.20
C ASN A 189 -13.66 13.34 -9.95
N LEU A 190 -12.82 14.07 -10.66
CA LEU A 190 -11.75 13.53 -11.50
C LEU A 190 -10.77 12.64 -10.70
N PRO A 191 -10.22 13.07 -9.53
CA PRO A 191 -9.31 12.22 -8.75
C PRO A 191 -9.93 10.90 -8.28
N ALA A 192 -11.21 10.91 -7.88
CA ALA A 192 -11.90 9.70 -7.43
C ALA A 192 -12.18 8.77 -8.63
N TYR A 193 -12.56 9.35 -9.77
CA TYR A 193 -12.83 8.62 -10.99
C TYR A 193 -11.59 7.93 -11.56
N LEU A 194 -10.45 8.62 -11.62
CA LEU A 194 -9.17 8.06 -12.03
C LEU A 194 -8.75 6.88 -11.14
N ARG A 195 -8.85 7.04 -9.81
CA ARG A 195 -8.57 5.94 -8.86
C ARG A 195 -9.43 4.71 -9.10
N ARG A 196 -10.70 4.91 -9.48
CA ARG A 196 -11.62 3.82 -9.84
C ARG A 196 -11.19 3.12 -11.13
N ILE A 197 -10.83 3.86 -12.17
CA ILE A 197 -10.36 3.29 -13.44
C ILE A 197 -9.07 2.49 -13.22
N VAL A 198 -8.08 3.07 -12.57
CA VAL A 198 -6.81 2.41 -12.23
C VAL A 198 -7.04 1.10 -11.47
N SER A 199 -7.92 1.11 -10.48
CA SER A 199 -8.27 -0.11 -9.72
C SER A 199 -8.93 -1.16 -10.61
N THR A 200 -9.75 -0.73 -11.57
CA THR A 200 -10.43 -1.61 -12.52
C THR A 200 -9.46 -2.23 -13.52
N ILE A 201 -8.54 -1.44 -14.09
CA ILE A 201 -7.46 -1.91 -14.97
C ILE A 201 -6.62 -2.96 -14.23
N HIS A 202 -6.20 -2.65 -13.01
CA HIS A 202 -5.42 -3.59 -12.20
C HIS A 202 -6.17 -4.90 -11.93
N ALA A 203 -7.45 -4.83 -11.57
CA ALA A 203 -8.28 -6.03 -11.38
C ALA A 203 -8.42 -6.87 -12.66
N LYS A 204 -8.58 -6.22 -13.83
CA LYS A 204 -8.60 -6.90 -15.13
C LYS A 204 -7.26 -7.60 -15.40
N ARG A 205 -6.13 -6.91 -15.20
CA ARG A 205 -4.78 -7.49 -15.37
C ARG A 205 -4.57 -8.70 -14.44
N ILE A 206 -5.01 -8.62 -13.18
CA ILE A 206 -4.96 -9.79 -12.26
C ILE A 206 -5.80 -10.95 -12.79
N LYS A 207 -7.01 -10.70 -13.29
CA LYS A 207 -7.89 -11.74 -13.83
C LYS A 207 -7.25 -12.42 -15.05
N VAL A 208 -6.71 -11.65 -15.99
CA VAL A 208 -6.01 -12.17 -17.17
C VAL A 208 -4.77 -12.98 -16.77
N ASN A 209 -3.95 -12.47 -15.85
CA ASN A 209 -2.78 -13.21 -15.37
C ASN A 209 -3.14 -14.52 -14.67
N LYS A 210 -4.27 -14.58 -13.95
CA LYS A 210 -4.77 -15.85 -13.38
C LYS A 210 -5.19 -16.84 -14.45
N ILE A 211 -5.84 -16.36 -15.51
CA ILE A 211 -6.26 -17.18 -16.65
C ILE A 211 -5.03 -17.72 -17.40
N LEU A 212 -4.06 -16.86 -17.73
CA LEU A 212 -2.81 -17.28 -18.40
C LEU A 212 -2.04 -18.32 -17.58
N ARG A 213 -1.89 -18.09 -16.27
CA ARG A 213 -1.27 -19.08 -15.36
C ARG A 213 -2.02 -20.39 -15.25
N SER A 214 -3.34 -20.40 -15.51
CA SER A 214 -4.12 -21.64 -15.56
C SER A 214 -3.87 -22.41 -16.85
N TYR A 215 -3.62 -21.72 -17.98
CA TYR A 215 -3.21 -22.38 -19.22
C TYR A 215 -1.81 -22.99 -19.13
N ASP A 216 -0.87 -22.32 -18.44
CA ASP A 216 0.50 -22.83 -18.24
C ASP A 216 0.59 -23.97 -17.21
N ASN A 217 -0.50 -24.27 -16.49
CA ASN A 217 -0.55 -25.34 -15.51
C ASN A 217 -1.50 -26.47 -15.98
N PRO A 218 -0.97 -27.62 -16.46
CA PRO A 218 -1.78 -28.72 -17.00
C PRO A 218 -2.72 -29.38 -15.98
N GLU A 219 -2.59 -29.06 -14.69
CA GLU A 219 -3.45 -29.60 -13.64
C GLU A 219 -4.74 -28.79 -13.40
N THR A 220 -4.92 -27.63 -14.05
CA THR A 220 -6.12 -26.82 -13.84
C THR A 220 -7.29 -27.22 -14.76
N LYS A 221 -8.52 -27.12 -14.25
CA LYS A 221 -9.78 -27.56 -14.90
C LYS A 221 -10.02 -26.96 -16.30
N LEU A 222 -9.45 -25.79 -16.61
CA LEU A 222 -9.64 -25.10 -17.89
C LEU A 222 -8.72 -25.62 -19.00
N ALA A 223 -7.59 -26.25 -18.67
CA ALA A 223 -6.69 -26.89 -19.63
C ALA A 223 -7.23 -28.25 -20.14
N ARG A 224 -8.28 -28.79 -19.49
CA ARG A 224 -8.88 -30.11 -19.82
C ARG A 224 -10.12 -30.02 -20.72
N ILE A 225 -10.48 -28.83 -21.18
CA ILE A 225 -11.69 -28.59 -21.99
C ILE A 225 -11.37 -28.46 -23.49
N ILE A 226 -10.09 -28.54 -23.85
CA ILE A 226 -9.59 -28.67 -25.24
C ILE A 226 -8.87 -30.02 -25.31
#